data_AF-A0A445MV72-F1
#
_entry.id   AF-A0A445MV72-F1
#
_cell.length_a   1.000
_cell.length_b   1.000
_cell.length_c   1.000
_cell.angle_alpha   90.00
_cell.angle_beta   90.00
_cell.angle_gamma   90.00
#
_symmetry.space_group_name_H-M   'P 1'
#
loop_
_entity.id
_entity.type
_entity.pdbx_description
1 polymer ?
#
loop_
_entity_poly.entity_id
_entity_poly.type
_entity_poly.pdbx_seq_one_letter_code
_entity_poly.pdbx_strand_id
1 'polypeptide(L)'
;MKESHIMLHSLLGHLKDIGIILLRVDDNSMMNKALAKFSFDLSSTASIVCGDFNDGLKELTSIAHEAGHVLIHKKMSRDETRDYVCIMFVINKLGVDKISPEAQEFILKVEAEASRKGFQLLTNIGVQDGELLTIKQMMKRWYASYECMCHEKAVSGAREKILTDNNPVFCDLL
;
A
#
# COMPACT_ATOMS: atom_id res chain seq x y z
N MET A 1 15.05 -9.34 -16.50
CA MET A 1 14.53 -10.54 -15.78
C MET A 1 15.41 -10.99 -14.62
N LYS A 2 16.74 -11.04 -14.73
CA LYS A 2 17.61 -11.52 -13.62
C LYS A 2 17.65 -10.57 -12.41
N GLU A 3 17.72 -9.26 -12.63
CA GLU A 3 17.79 -8.27 -11.53
C GLU A 3 16.49 -8.16 -10.73
N SER A 4 15.34 -8.15 -11.40
CA SER A 4 14.03 -8.14 -10.73
C SER A 4 13.81 -9.35 -9.82
N HIS A 5 14.36 -10.52 -10.18
CA HIS A 5 14.31 -11.72 -9.33
C HIS A 5 15.18 -11.57 -8.07
N ILE A 6 16.37 -10.96 -8.19
CA ILE A 6 17.25 -10.69 -7.04
C ILE A 6 16.57 -9.70 -6.10
N MET A 7 16.02 -8.61 -6.63
CA MET A 7 15.32 -7.60 -5.84
C MET A 7 14.08 -8.17 -5.15
N LEU A 8 13.30 -8.98 -5.86
CA LEU A 8 12.17 -9.68 -5.26
C LEU A 8 12.64 -10.59 -4.12
N HIS A 9 13.68 -11.40 -4.33
CA HIS A 9 14.23 -12.25 -3.27
C HIS A 9 14.69 -11.44 -2.05
N SER A 10 15.36 -10.31 -2.25
CA SER A 10 15.76 -9.40 -1.17
C SER A 10 14.56 -8.82 -0.42
N LEU A 11 13.52 -8.39 -1.14
CA LEU A 11 12.27 -7.94 -0.54
C LEU A 11 11.64 -9.03 0.32
N LEU A 12 11.52 -10.26 -0.21
CA LEU A 12 10.94 -11.39 0.52
C LEU A 12 11.74 -11.76 1.77
N GLY A 13 13.07 -11.70 1.69
CA GLY A 13 13.94 -11.85 2.86
C GLY A 13 13.61 -10.82 3.94
N HIS A 14 13.58 -9.54 3.57
CA HIS A 14 13.25 -8.47 4.50
C HIS A 14 11.84 -8.60 5.10
N LEU A 15 10.83 -8.94 4.27
CA LEU A 15 9.46 -9.14 4.73
C LEU A 15 9.36 -10.27 5.76
N LYS A 16 10.09 -11.36 5.54
CA LYS A 16 10.17 -12.48 6.49
C LYS A 16 10.76 -12.03 7.84
N ASP A 17 11.83 -11.23 7.82
CA ASP A 17 12.49 -10.73 9.03
C ASP A 17 11.57 -9.83 9.88
N ILE A 18 10.67 -9.08 9.24
CA ILE A 18 9.67 -8.24 9.92
C ILE A 18 8.34 -8.95 10.19
N GLY A 19 8.29 -10.28 10.01
CA GLY A 19 7.13 -11.11 10.28
C GLY A 19 5.95 -10.84 9.34
N ILE A 20 6.21 -10.76 8.04
CA ILE A 20 5.22 -10.70 6.96
C ILE A 20 5.46 -11.88 6.02
N ILE A 21 4.42 -12.67 5.77
CA ILE A 21 4.49 -13.84 4.88
C ILE A 21 3.92 -13.48 3.51
N LEU A 22 4.55 -13.95 2.43
CA LEU A 22 3.97 -13.88 1.08
C LEU A 22 3.28 -15.21 0.74
N LEU A 23 2.06 -15.13 0.22
CA LEU A 23 1.29 -16.26 -0.29
C LEU A 23 0.99 -16.06 -1.77
N ARG A 24 1.41 -16.98 -2.62
CA ARG A 24 1.00 -17.02 -4.03
C ARG A 24 -0.24 -17.89 -4.18
N VAL A 25 -1.21 -17.40 -4.93
CA VAL A 25 -2.47 -18.11 -5.17
C VAL A 25 -2.75 -18.23 -6.66
N ASP A 26 -3.25 -19.40 -7.06
CA ASP A 26 -3.76 -19.65 -8.41
C ASP A 26 -5.23 -19.21 -8.49
N ASP A 27 -5.44 -17.89 -8.40
CA ASP A 27 -6.75 -17.26 -8.54
C ASP A 27 -6.66 -16.20 -9.65
N ASN A 28 -7.42 -16.41 -10.73
CA ASN A 28 -7.46 -15.51 -11.87
C ASN A 28 -7.83 -14.06 -11.49
N SER A 29 -8.61 -13.85 -10.42
CA SER A 29 -8.98 -12.52 -9.94
C SER A 29 -7.80 -11.75 -9.31
N MET A 30 -6.78 -12.49 -8.89
CA MET A 30 -5.54 -12.01 -8.28
C MET A 30 -4.40 -11.84 -9.29
N MET A 31 -4.60 -12.17 -10.57
CA MET A 31 -3.60 -11.95 -11.61
C MET A 31 -3.17 -10.48 -11.64
N ASN A 32 -1.85 -10.25 -11.52
CA ASN A 32 -1.24 -8.93 -11.46
C ASN A 32 -1.72 -8.04 -10.29
N LYS A 33 -2.10 -8.63 -9.14
CA LYS A 33 -2.45 -7.89 -7.92
C LYS A 33 -1.73 -8.47 -6.71
N ALA A 34 -1.49 -7.60 -5.73
CA ALA A 34 -1.14 -7.98 -4.37
C ALA A 34 -2.20 -7.38 -3.42
N LEU A 35 -2.47 -8.08 -2.32
CA LEU A 35 -3.40 -7.63 -1.28
C LEU A 35 -2.83 -7.95 0.09
N ALA A 36 -2.87 -6.99 1.01
CA ALA A 36 -2.64 -7.23 2.42
C ALA A 36 -3.84 -7.97 3.04
N LYS A 37 -3.54 -9.09 3.73
CA LYS A 37 -4.51 -9.80 4.56
C LYS A 37 -4.35 -9.33 6.00
N PHE A 38 -5.35 -8.60 6.49
CA PHE A 38 -5.43 -8.19 7.89
C PHE A 38 -6.18 -9.24 8.71
N SER A 39 -5.63 -9.58 9.86
CA SER A 39 -6.33 -10.38 10.87
C SER A 39 -6.78 -9.47 12.00
N PHE A 40 -7.98 -9.71 12.52
CA PHE A 40 -8.42 -9.11 13.78
C PHE A 40 -7.61 -9.62 14.98
N ASP A 41 -7.04 -10.81 14.85
CA ASP A 41 -6.13 -11.38 15.84
C ASP A 41 -4.69 -10.93 15.53
N LEU A 42 -4.15 -10.06 16.38
CA LEU A 42 -2.79 -9.53 16.28
C LEU A 42 -1.71 -10.62 16.46
N SER A 43 -2.06 -11.80 16.98
CA SER A 43 -1.13 -12.93 17.07
C SER A 43 -0.97 -13.69 15.75
N SER A 44 -1.93 -13.53 14.83
CA SER A 44 -1.83 -14.07 13.48
C SER A 44 -0.76 -13.33 12.68
N THR A 45 0.11 -14.09 12.00
CA THR A 45 1.12 -13.49 11.13
C THR A 45 0.44 -12.78 9.96
N ALA A 46 0.78 -11.50 9.76
CA ALA A 46 0.30 -10.75 8.62
C ALA A 46 0.82 -11.36 7.32
N SER A 47 -0.02 -11.38 6.29
CA SER A 47 0.35 -11.95 5.00
C SER A 47 -0.04 -11.06 3.84
N ILE A 48 0.77 -11.06 2.79
CA ILE A 48 0.45 -10.48 1.49
C ILE A 48 0.11 -11.63 0.55
N VAL A 49 -1.05 -11.54 -0.09
CA VAL A 49 -1.50 -12.50 -1.10
C VAL A 49 -1.26 -11.89 -2.47
N CYS A 50 -0.60 -12.60 -3.37
CA CYS A 50 -0.38 -12.13 -4.74
C CYS A 50 -0.66 -13.23 -5.77
N GLY A 51 -1.07 -12.80 -6.97
CA GLY A 51 -1.07 -13.67 -8.15
C GLY A 51 0.23 -13.60 -8.93
N ASP A 52 0.26 -14.27 -10.08
CA ASP A 52 1.42 -14.24 -10.97
C ASP A 52 1.44 -12.94 -11.78
N PHE A 53 2.52 -12.18 -11.62
CA PHE A 53 2.76 -10.93 -12.33
C PHE A 53 3.58 -11.17 -13.59
N ASN A 54 3.17 -10.53 -14.69
CA ASN A 54 3.96 -10.53 -15.93
C ASN A 54 5.07 -9.46 -15.95
N ASP A 55 5.09 -8.58 -14.94
CA ASP A 55 6.00 -7.45 -14.83
C ASP A 55 6.60 -7.43 -13.41
N GLY A 56 7.89 -7.72 -13.32
CA GLY A 56 8.59 -7.81 -12.04
C GLY A 56 8.68 -6.49 -11.28
N LEU A 57 8.68 -5.34 -11.97
CA LEU A 57 8.70 -4.04 -11.30
C LEU A 57 7.33 -3.74 -10.68
N LYS A 58 6.24 -4.07 -11.40
CA LYS A 58 4.88 -4.00 -10.84
C LYS A 58 4.70 -4.94 -9.67
N GLU A 59 5.25 -6.15 -9.75
CA GLU A 59 5.22 -7.11 -8.66
C GLU A 59 5.91 -6.55 -7.41
N LEU A 60 7.17 -6.09 -7.55
CA LEU A 60 7.93 -5.47 -6.47
C LEU A 60 7.18 -4.29 -5.86
N THR A 61 6.67 -3.40 -6.70
CA THR A 61 5.93 -2.20 -6.28
C THR A 61 4.67 -2.57 -5.51
N SER A 62 3.89 -3.52 -6.02
CA SER A 62 2.62 -3.94 -5.41
C SER A 62 2.88 -4.63 -4.06
N ILE A 63 3.82 -5.57 -4.00
CA ILE A 63 4.17 -6.26 -2.74
C ILE A 63 4.69 -5.26 -1.71
N ALA A 64 5.56 -4.31 -2.10
CA ALA A 64 6.08 -3.31 -1.18
C ALA A 64 4.99 -2.35 -0.67
N HIS A 65 4.05 -1.94 -1.53
CA HIS A 65 2.90 -1.12 -1.14
C HIS A 65 2.01 -1.82 -0.11
N GLU A 66 1.65 -3.09 -0.36
CA GLU A 66 0.85 -3.89 0.57
C GLU A 66 1.59 -4.17 1.89
N ALA A 67 2.92 -4.32 1.85
CA ALA A 67 3.73 -4.38 3.07
C ALA A 67 3.65 -3.07 3.87
N GLY A 68 3.59 -1.93 3.18
CA GLY A 68 3.33 -0.63 3.79
C GLY A 68 2.01 -0.61 4.57
N HIS A 69 0.93 -1.10 3.97
CA HIS A 69 -0.37 -1.25 4.64
C HIS A 69 -0.29 -2.13 5.90
N VAL A 70 0.37 -3.29 5.81
CA VAL A 70 0.58 -4.17 6.98
C VAL A 70 1.36 -3.45 8.09
N LEU A 71 2.40 -2.69 7.75
CA LEU A 71 3.21 -1.95 8.72
C LEU A 71 2.46 -0.81 9.39
N ILE A 72 1.49 -0.17 8.71
CA ILE A 72 0.59 0.81 9.32
C ILE A 72 -0.36 0.09 10.28
N HIS A 73 -1.02 -0.97 9.80
CA HIS A 73 -1.98 -1.74 10.59
C HIS A 73 -1.38 -2.24 11.92
N LYS A 74 -0.12 -2.72 11.91
CA LYS A 74 0.59 -3.16 13.13
C LYS A 74 0.77 -2.06 14.19
N LYS A 75 0.63 -0.78 13.82
CA LYS A 75 0.78 0.38 14.72
C LYS A 75 -0.55 1.03 15.10
N MET A 76 -1.65 0.64 14.47
CA MET A 76 -2.98 1.17 14.77
C MET A 76 -3.44 0.71 16.15
N SER A 77 -4.15 1.59 16.85
CA SER A 77 -4.93 1.22 18.02
C SER A 77 -6.09 0.30 17.64
N ARG A 78 -6.71 -0.35 18.64
CA ARG A 78 -7.86 -1.24 18.41
C ARG A 78 -9.01 -0.55 17.68
N ASP A 79 -9.30 0.71 18.01
CA ASP A 79 -10.37 1.48 17.39
C ASP A 79 -10.02 1.87 15.95
N GLU A 80 -8.78 2.30 15.69
CA GLU A 80 -8.30 2.58 14.33
C GLU A 80 -8.31 1.32 13.46
N THR A 81 -7.90 0.17 13.99
CA THR A 81 -7.98 -1.11 13.28
C THR A 81 -9.42 -1.46 12.91
N ARG A 82 -10.36 -1.31 13.87
CA ARG A 82 -11.78 -1.55 13.61
C ARG A 82 -12.27 -0.66 12.47
N ASP A 83 -12.01 0.65 12.58
CA ASP A 83 -12.50 1.63 11.61
C ASP A 83 -11.88 1.38 10.24
N TYR A 84 -10.56 1.11 10.17
CA TYR A 84 -9.88 0.76 8.92
C TYR A 84 -10.47 -0.49 8.26
N VAL A 85 -10.65 -1.58 8.99
CA VAL A 85 -11.20 -2.82 8.43
C VAL A 85 -12.65 -2.62 7.96
N CYS A 86 -13.47 -1.91 8.75
CA CYS A 86 -14.83 -1.58 8.35
C CYS A 86 -14.86 -0.74 7.07
N ILE A 87 -14.02 0.29 6.97
CA ILE A 87 -13.93 1.14 5.78
C ILE A 87 -13.46 0.32 4.57
N MET A 88 -12.42 -0.50 4.70
CA MET A 88 -11.93 -1.35 3.61
C MET A 88 -13.01 -2.32 3.10
N PHE A 89 -13.79 -2.91 4.00
CA PHE A 89 -14.92 -3.75 3.62
C PHE A 89 -15.98 -2.97 2.85
N VAL A 90 -16.36 -1.78 3.33
CA VAL A 90 -17.37 -0.94 2.68
C VAL A 90 -16.89 -0.47 1.30
N ILE A 91 -15.64 -0.02 1.18
CA ILE A 91 -15.04 0.39 -0.10
C ILE A 91 -15.08 -0.75 -1.12
N ASN A 92 -14.74 -1.97 -0.70
CA ASN A 92 -14.75 -3.13 -1.60
C ASN A 92 -16.16 -3.46 -2.13
N LYS A 93 -17.21 -3.18 -1.36
CA LYS A 93 -18.60 -3.51 -1.73
C LYS A 93 -19.37 -2.37 -2.38
N LEU A 94 -19.16 -1.14 -1.94
CA LEU A 94 -19.96 0.01 -2.31
C LEU A 94 -19.18 1.07 -3.09
N GLY A 95 -17.85 1.09 -2.98
CA GLY A 95 -16.99 2.12 -3.57
C GLY A 95 -16.62 3.25 -2.60
N VAL A 96 -15.51 3.92 -2.89
CA VAL A 96 -14.96 5.01 -2.07
C VAL A 96 -15.87 6.24 -2.07
N ASP A 97 -16.56 6.52 -3.18
CA ASP A 97 -17.48 7.65 -3.32
C ASP A 97 -18.73 7.52 -2.42
N LYS A 98 -18.99 6.32 -1.88
CA LYS A 98 -20.19 6.03 -1.06
C LYS A 98 -19.97 6.13 0.44
N ILE A 99 -18.77 6.45 0.92
CA ILE A 99 -18.46 6.61 2.35
C ILE A 99 -18.36 8.09 2.75
N SER A 100 -18.34 8.36 4.05
CA SER A 100 -18.24 9.74 4.55
C SER A 100 -16.91 10.40 4.13
N PRO A 101 -16.88 11.74 3.95
CA PRO A 101 -15.65 12.46 3.65
C PRO A 101 -14.50 12.19 4.63
N GLU A 102 -14.81 12.03 5.92
CA GLU A 102 -13.82 11.71 6.95
C GLU A 102 -13.21 10.32 6.74
N ALA A 103 -14.01 9.34 6.31
CA ALA A 103 -13.53 8.00 5.99
C ALA A 103 -12.73 7.96 4.67
N GLN A 104 -13.12 8.76 3.69
CA GLN A 104 -12.34 8.95 2.46
C GLN A 104 -10.97 9.57 2.77
N GLU A 105 -10.95 10.63 3.58
CA GLU A 105 -9.72 11.28 4.03
C GLU A 105 -8.80 10.30 4.79
N PHE A 106 -9.38 9.48 5.67
CA PHE A 106 -8.64 8.45 6.39
C PHE A 106 -7.96 7.46 5.44
N ILE A 107 -8.66 6.98 4.41
CA ILE A 107 -8.08 6.04 3.44
C ILE A 107 -7.03 6.70 2.57
N LEU A 108 -7.24 7.93 2.11
CA LEU A 108 -6.21 8.68 1.38
C LEU A 108 -4.93 8.80 2.23
N LYS A 109 -5.06 9.13 3.52
CA LYS A 109 -3.90 9.17 4.42
C LYS A 109 -3.19 7.81 4.52
N VAL A 110 -3.95 6.73 4.69
CA VAL A 110 -3.38 5.36 4.79
C VAL A 110 -2.70 4.94 3.48
N GLU A 111 -3.31 5.18 2.33
CA GLU A 111 -2.72 4.85 1.01
C GLU A 111 -1.44 5.61 0.73
N ALA A 112 -1.40 6.90 1.08
CA ALA A 112 -0.20 7.69 0.93
C ALA A 112 0.91 7.23 1.90
N GLU A 113 0.56 6.87 3.15
CA GLU A 113 1.53 6.32 4.10
C GLU A 113 2.04 4.93 3.68
N ALA A 114 1.17 4.10 3.12
CA ALA A 114 1.51 2.77 2.63
C ALA A 114 2.49 2.87 1.47
N SER A 115 2.21 3.77 0.52
CA SER A 115 3.10 4.10 -0.60
C SER A 115 4.48 4.53 -0.11
N ARG A 116 4.53 5.42 0.90
CA ARG A 116 5.80 5.86 1.49
C ARG A 116 6.58 4.71 2.11
N LYS A 117 5.93 3.88 2.93
CA LYS A 117 6.62 2.74 3.57
C LYS A 117 7.09 1.74 2.53
N GLY A 118 6.29 1.46 1.51
CA GLY A 118 6.67 0.60 0.38
C GLY A 118 7.87 1.16 -0.37
N PHE A 119 7.86 2.45 -0.68
CA PHE A 119 9.01 3.11 -1.32
C PHE A 119 10.28 3.01 -0.47
N GLN A 120 10.19 3.25 0.84
CA GLN A 120 11.32 3.10 1.77
C GLN A 120 11.85 1.67 1.81
N LEU A 121 10.97 0.65 1.80
CA LEU A 121 11.38 -0.75 1.72
C LEU A 121 12.18 -1.03 0.45
N LEU A 122 11.74 -0.51 -0.69
CA LEU A 122 12.40 -0.67 -1.98
C LEU A 122 13.77 0.02 -2.01
N THR A 123 13.87 1.22 -1.43
CA THR A 123 15.17 1.90 -1.26
C THR A 123 16.12 1.08 -0.38
N ASN A 124 15.62 0.53 0.73
CA ASN A 124 16.44 -0.23 1.69
C ASN A 124 17.00 -1.54 1.11
N ILE A 125 16.30 -2.17 0.18
CA ILE A 125 16.78 -3.39 -0.49
C ILE A 125 17.67 -3.09 -1.71
N GLY A 126 17.95 -1.82 -2.00
CA GLY A 126 18.90 -1.40 -3.02
C GLY A 126 18.34 -1.30 -4.44
N VAL A 127 17.03 -1.02 -4.60
CA VAL A 127 16.45 -0.70 -5.92
C VAL A 127 17.13 0.55 -6.49
N GLN A 128 17.49 0.52 -7.77
CA GLN A 128 18.26 1.60 -8.40
C GLN A 128 17.44 2.88 -8.59
N ASP A 129 18.10 4.05 -8.61
CA ASP A 129 17.45 5.35 -8.73
C ASP A 129 16.51 5.48 -9.95
N GLY A 130 16.87 4.89 -11.09
CA GLY A 130 16.03 4.89 -12.30
C GLY A 130 14.74 4.08 -12.14
N GLU A 131 14.81 2.93 -11.46
CA GLU A 131 13.65 2.12 -11.11
C GLU A 131 12.80 2.82 -10.05
N LEU A 132 13.43 3.39 -9.02
CA LEU A 132 12.74 4.18 -7.99
C LEU A 132 11.95 5.34 -8.59
N LEU A 133 12.47 6.04 -9.60
CA LEU A 133 11.73 7.10 -10.28
C LEU A 133 10.46 6.56 -10.95
N THR A 134 10.55 5.40 -11.59
CA THR A 134 9.41 4.75 -12.25
C THR A 134 8.38 4.28 -11.23
N ILE A 135 8.83 3.66 -10.13
CA ILE A 135 7.99 3.23 -9.00
C ILE A 135 7.27 4.43 -8.39
N LYS A 136 7.97 5.53 -8.18
CA LYS A 136 7.40 6.78 -7.66
C LYS A 136 6.28 7.31 -8.56
N GLN A 137 6.48 7.29 -9.88
CA GLN A 137 5.43 7.68 -10.84
C GLN A 137 4.23 6.72 -10.80
N MET A 138 4.46 5.42 -10.63
CA MET A 138 3.39 4.43 -10.50
C MET A 138 2.56 4.66 -9.24
N MET A 139 3.21 4.84 -8.09
CA MET A 139 2.54 5.15 -6.82
C MET A 139 1.77 6.48 -6.89
N LYS A 140 2.33 7.52 -7.52
CA LYS A 140 1.63 8.79 -7.73
C LYS A 140 0.35 8.61 -8.56
N ARG A 141 0.42 7.87 -9.67
CA ARG A 141 -0.77 7.57 -10.50
C ARG A 141 -1.81 6.75 -9.76
N TRP A 142 -1.36 5.80 -8.93
CA TRP A 142 -2.25 5.01 -8.08
C TRP A 142 -2.95 5.91 -7.05
N TYR A 143 -2.20 6.73 -6.32
CA TYR A 143 -2.79 7.65 -5.34
C TYR A 143 -3.80 8.61 -5.99
N ALA A 144 -3.48 9.17 -7.15
CA ALA A 144 -4.39 10.03 -7.90
C ALA A 144 -5.69 9.31 -8.30
N SER A 145 -5.65 8.00 -8.59
CA SER A 145 -6.88 7.25 -8.89
C SER A 145 -7.80 7.14 -7.67
N TYR A 146 -7.25 7.04 -6.47
CA TYR A 146 -8.03 7.13 -5.23
C TYR A 146 -8.63 8.52 -5.01
N GLU A 147 -7.86 9.58 -5.24
CA GLU A 147 -8.38 10.96 -5.13
C GLU A 147 -9.55 11.20 -6.09
N CYS A 148 -9.48 10.70 -7.32
CA CYS A 148 -10.56 10.82 -8.30
C CYS A 148 -11.87 10.13 -7.87
N MET A 149 -11.81 9.17 -6.94
CA MET A 149 -12.99 8.51 -6.40
C MET A 149 -13.55 9.20 -5.14
N CYS A 150 -12.84 10.19 -4.59
CA CYS A 150 -13.21 10.88 -3.36
C CYS A 150 -13.94 12.19 -3.65
N HIS A 151 -14.67 12.68 -2.66
CA HIS A 151 -15.23 14.03 -2.67
C HIS A 151 -14.10 15.06 -2.54
N GLU A 152 -14.24 16.19 -3.24
CA GLU A 152 -13.24 17.27 -3.26
C GLU A 152 -12.84 17.75 -1.85
N LYS A 153 -13.82 17.85 -0.93
CA LYS A 153 -13.57 18.23 0.46
C LYS A 153 -12.64 17.22 1.18
N ALA A 154 -12.82 15.93 0.94
CA ALA A 154 -11.98 14.88 1.52
C ALA A 154 -10.56 14.93 0.95
N VAL A 155 -10.42 15.14 -0.37
CA VAL A 155 -9.12 15.30 -1.03
C VAL A 155 -8.37 16.50 -0.47
N SER A 156 -9.03 17.66 -0.38
CA SER A 156 -8.42 18.87 0.18
C SER A 156 -7.97 18.69 1.64
N GLY A 157 -8.81 18.08 2.48
CA GLY A 157 -8.44 17.77 3.86
C GLY A 157 -7.26 16.81 3.97
N ALA A 158 -7.26 15.74 3.17
CA ALA A 158 -6.16 14.78 3.13
C ALA A 158 -4.85 15.47 2.72
N ARG A 159 -4.86 16.26 1.64
CA ARG A 159 -3.70 17.00 1.15
C ARG A 159 -3.15 17.98 2.18
N GLU A 160 -4.03 18.75 2.84
CA GLU A 160 -3.63 19.68 3.90
C GLU A 160 -2.88 18.94 5.02
N LYS A 161 -3.46 17.85 5.56
CA LYS A 161 -2.82 17.06 6.61
C LYS A 161 -1.50 16.46 6.17
N ILE A 162 -1.46 15.92 4.95
CA ILE A 162 -0.27 15.31 4.35
C ILE A 162 0.87 16.34 4.21
N LEU A 163 0.57 17.55 3.74
CA LEU A 163 1.56 18.62 3.59
C LEU A 163 2.04 19.15 4.95
N THR A 164 1.16 19.21 5.94
CA THR A 164 1.49 19.68 7.29
C THR A 164 2.45 18.72 8.01
N ASP A 165 2.39 17.42 7.69
CA ASP A 165 3.32 16.40 8.21
C ASP A 165 4.77 16.54 7.66
N ASN A 166 5.05 17.53 6.77
CA ASN A 166 6.37 17.90 6.26
C ASN A 166 7.23 16.73 5.74
N ASN A 167 6.59 15.68 5.24
CA ASN A 167 7.28 14.45 4.86
C ASN A 167 7.53 14.45 3.33
N PRO A 168 8.78 14.53 2.87
CA PRO A 168 9.10 14.81 1.46
C PRO A 168 8.55 13.77 0.49
N VAL A 169 8.44 12.50 0.90
CA VAL A 169 7.85 11.45 0.04
C VAL A 169 6.37 11.70 -0.24
N PHE A 170 5.66 12.29 0.72
CA PHE A 170 4.26 12.60 0.56
C PHE A 170 4.00 13.87 -0.26
N CYS A 171 4.82 14.91 -0.06
CA CYS A 171 4.76 16.12 -0.88
C CYS A 171 4.96 15.78 -2.37
N ASP A 172 5.77 14.76 -2.65
CA ASP A 172 6.05 14.32 -4.01
C ASP A 172 4.97 13.39 -4.62
N LEU A 173 4.08 12.83 -3.79
CA LEU A 173 2.92 12.05 -4.26
C LEU A 173 1.77 12.95 -4.72
N LEU A 174 1.69 14.17 -4.17
CA LEU A 174 0.78 15.25 -4.61
C LEU A 174 1.33 15.93 -5.88
#